data_AF-A0A7G1P137-F1
#
_entry.id   AF-A0A7G1P137-F1
#
_cell.length_a   1.000
_cell.length_b   1.000
_cell.length_c   1.000
_cell.angle_alpha   90.00
_cell.angle_beta   90.00
_cell.angle_gamma   90.00
#
_symmetry.space_group_name_H-M   'P 1'
#
loop_
_entity.id
_entity.type
_entity.pdbx_description
1 polymer ?
#
loop_
_entity_poly.entity_id
_entity_poly.type
_entity_poly.pdbx_seq_one_letter_code
_entity_poly.pdbx_strand_id
1 'polypeptide(L)'
;MPDLPTPQDAAEATLFSECWDAVLSYADLCTGGSADARPLASEAFSRGIREARAAEAETGRKSFGRRARTPLLPRIPLLLTAVRHTTAAWEAQGQGGRLDPDLRLWLNSENAERFTGPPLDRPLALRGLRDMQEPDAALLWLAEVEAIPTAAVARRLGLDPAGVVEELQQVRGVFRDRCHRNHLDTPLSEECRSYARLLDAVTRSPAADVPDDLSRHLARCVRCAEAAACLKHSGGGLPAALAGGVIGWGGLAYLERRRRAVESGLSRGASDDADEPGGWAKEGDGRARIGRAGLLAVAAGVSLLALVVTLVPFGSDAGSDAAAESAGRQPVGEQVPSFDALPSGSGSGSVGEATSSTSSPRTPKSGAGTGTGTGPGSEKEAQGDSSSSAEQGGVATPDPSEPAVCHARYELSNEWPDGFQATVTVRSDYALDTWRVGWTFRDGQKVTQMWDGGFDQDGSRVTASAADYNKSVAAGGSLAVGFLASWRDENSTPVDFTLNGRSCTHSS
;
A
#
# COMPACT_ATOMS: atom_id res chain seq x y z
N MET A 1 -29.57 11.57 18.43
CA MET A 1 -29.52 10.37 17.55
C MET A 1 -30.44 9.31 18.14
N PRO A 2 -31.77 9.38 17.90
CA PRO A 2 -32.72 8.58 18.67
C PRO A 2 -32.74 7.06 18.36
N ASP A 3 -32.12 6.59 17.27
CA ASP A 3 -32.25 5.19 16.80
C ASP A 3 -30.96 4.35 16.86
N LEU A 4 -29.92 4.84 17.55
CA LEU A 4 -28.67 4.08 17.73
C LEU A 4 -28.71 3.20 18.98
N PRO A 5 -27.96 2.08 19.01
CA PRO A 5 -27.84 1.28 20.22
C PRO A 5 -27.29 2.14 21.35
N THR A 6 -27.79 1.92 22.57
CA THR A 6 -27.28 2.61 23.75
C THR A 6 -25.82 2.21 24.01
N PRO A 7 -24.89 3.17 24.16
CA PRO A 7 -23.52 2.86 24.57
C PRO A 7 -23.51 2.35 26.01
N GLN A 8 -22.60 1.41 26.30
CA GLN A 8 -22.40 0.80 27.62
C GLN A 8 -21.64 1.72 28.57
N ASP A 9 -20.75 2.56 28.02
CA ASP A 9 -19.94 3.52 28.76
C ASP A 9 -19.58 4.76 27.90
N ALA A 10 -18.88 5.72 28.51
CA ALA A 10 -18.48 6.96 27.84
C ALA A 10 -17.43 6.73 26.72
N ALA A 11 -16.63 5.67 26.82
CA ALA A 11 -15.65 5.35 25.79
C ALA A 11 -16.35 4.80 24.53
N GLU A 12 -17.33 3.92 24.69
CA GLU A 12 -18.16 3.40 23.62
C GLU A 12 -19.03 4.50 23.00
N ALA A 13 -19.54 5.45 23.80
CA ALA A 13 -20.27 6.61 23.28
C ALA A 13 -19.40 7.49 22.35
N THR A 14 -18.13 7.71 22.72
CA THR A 14 -17.16 8.45 21.89
C THR A 14 -16.80 7.66 20.63
N LEU A 15 -16.54 6.36 20.76
CA LEU A 15 -16.31 5.48 19.61
C LEU A 15 -17.50 5.52 18.63
N PHE A 16 -18.73 5.58 19.15
CA PHE A 16 -19.94 5.60 18.33
C PHE A 16 -20.04 6.87 17.50
N SER A 17 -19.80 8.04 18.10
CA SER A 17 -19.82 9.31 17.36
C SER A 17 -18.75 9.32 16.27
N GLU A 18 -17.56 8.80 16.56
CA GLU A 18 -16.47 8.71 15.59
C GLU A 18 -16.75 7.75 14.43
N CYS A 19 -17.39 6.61 14.71
CA CYS A 19 -17.68 5.61 13.69
C CYS A 19 -18.93 5.93 12.86
N TRP A 20 -19.86 6.71 13.42
CA TRP A 20 -21.13 7.02 12.76
C TRP A 20 -20.94 7.78 11.45
N ASP A 21 -20.01 8.74 11.42
CA ASP A 21 -19.71 9.53 10.22
C ASP A 21 -19.20 8.64 9.07
N ALA A 22 -18.29 7.71 9.36
CA ALA A 22 -17.80 6.72 8.39
C ALA A 22 -18.95 5.83 7.84
N VAL A 23 -19.81 5.33 8.73
CA VAL A 23 -20.95 4.47 8.34
C VAL A 23 -21.96 5.22 7.49
N LEU A 24 -22.32 6.45 7.87
CA LEU A 24 -23.24 7.29 7.12
C LEU A 24 -22.66 7.68 5.76
N SER A 25 -21.37 8.03 5.73
CA SER A 25 -20.63 8.34 4.51
C SER A 25 -20.67 7.19 3.49
N TYR A 26 -20.53 5.94 3.94
CA TYR A 26 -20.62 4.80 3.03
C TYR A 26 -22.08 4.43 2.70
N ALA A 27 -23.00 4.49 3.65
CA ALA A 27 -24.42 4.22 3.41
C ALA A 27 -25.00 5.17 2.35
N ASP A 28 -24.59 6.44 2.36
CA ASP A 28 -24.99 7.42 1.36
C ASP A 28 -24.51 7.07 -0.06
N LEU A 29 -23.29 6.51 -0.21
CA LEU A 29 -22.84 5.97 -1.50
C LEU A 29 -23.68 4.77 -1.96
N CYS A 30 -24.17 3.97 -1.03
CA CYS A 30 -24.96 2.76 -1.32
C CYS A 30 -26.42 3.03 -1.71
N THR A 31 -26.89 4.28 -1.60
CA THR A 31 -28.30 4.64 -1.79
C THR A 31 -28.48 5.66 -2.89
N GLY A 32 -29.62 5.61 -3.59
CA GLY A 32 -29.95 6.59 -4.64
C GLY A 32 -30.26 8.01 -4.12
N GLY A 33 -30.17 8.26 -2.81
CA GLY A 33 -30.39 9.57 -2.20
C GLY A 33 -30.31 9.58 -0.66
N SER A 34 -30.16 10.79 -0.10
CA SER A 34 -29.90 11.01 1.33
C SER A 34 -31.02 10.57 2.29
N ALA A 35 -32.26 10.43 1.78
CA ALA A 35 -33.40 9.97 2.57
C ALA A 35 -33.26 8.50 3.01
N ASP A 36 -32.63 7.66 2.19
CA ASP A 36 -32.45 6.23 2.46
C ASP A 36 -31.12 5.91 3.14
N ALA A 37 -30.12 6.80 2.99
CA ALA A 37 -28.79 6.66 3.59
C ALA A 37 -28.84 6.51 5.12
N ARG A 38 -29.63 7.36 5.79
CA ARG A 38 -29.68 7.39 7.26
C ARG A 38 -30.37 6.16 7.87
N PRO A 39 -31.54 5.69 7.36
CA PRO A 39 -32.10 4.39 7.77
C PRO A 39 -31.14 3.22 7.55
N LEU A 40 -30.48 3.16 6.39
CA LEU A 40 -29.50 2.12 6.09
C LEU A 40 -28.33 2.15 7.08
N ALA A 41 -27.78 3.34 7.34
CA ALA A 41 -26.70 3.55 8.30
C ALA A 41 -27.10 3.12 9.72
N SER A 42 -28.27 3.52 10.21
CA SER A 42 -28.76 3.17 11.56
C SER A 42 -28.88 1.66 11.74
N GLU A 43 -29.46 0.98 10.74
CA GLU A 43 -29.64 -0.46 10.77
C GLU A 43 -28.30 -1.21 10.72
N ALA A 44 -27.43 -0.82 9.79
CA ALA A 44 -26.09 -1.39 9.64
C ALA A 44 -25.24 -1.20 10.91
N PHE A 45 -25.27 0.01 11.47
CA PHE A 45 -24.55 0.34 12.70
C PHE A 45 -25.04 -0.53 13.87
N SER A 46 -26.36 -0.63 14.05
CA SER A 46 -26.96 -1.45 15.09
C SER A 46 -26.60 -2.93 14.96
N ARG A 47 -26.62 -3.46 13.73
CA ARG A 47 -26.21 -4.84 13.44
C ARG A 47 -24.73 -5.06 13.75
N GLY A 48 -23.86 -4.21 13.24
CA GLY A 48 -22.41 -4.33 13.42
C GLY A 48 -21.96 -4.18 14.88
N ILE A 49 -22.59 -3.30 15.67
CA ILE A 49 -22.33 -3.20 17.11
C ILE A 49 -22.74 -4.47 17.86
N ARG A 50 -23.88 -5.08 17.52
CA ARG A 50 -24.30 -6.36 18.11
C ARG A 50 -23.33 -7.48 17.77
N GLU A 51 -22.87 -7.55 16.52
CA GLU A 51 -21.88 -8.54 16.08
C GLU A 51 -20.53 -8.35 16.79
N ALA A 52 -20.06 -7.11 16.94
CA ALA A 52 -18.84 -6.79 17.67
C ALA A 52 -18.90 -7.25 19.13
N ARG A 53 -19.97 -6.87 19.84
CA ARG A 53 -20.21 -7.25 21.24
C ARG A 53 -20.32 -8.77 21.40
N ALA A 54 -20.96 -9.45 20.45
CA ALA A 54 -21.06 -10.91 20.46
C ALA A 54 -19.70 -11.58 20.27
N ALA A 55 -18.86 -11.06 19.37
CA ALA A 55 -17.51 -11.57 19.17
C ALA A 55 -16.60 -11.35 20.38
N GLU A 56 -16.68 -10.19 21.02
CA GLU A 56 -15.96 -9.87 22.26
C GLU A 56 -16.36 -10.83 23.39
N ALA A 57 -17.68 -11.04 23.60
CA ALA A 57 -18.18 -11.97 24.61
C ALA A 57 -17.69 -13.41 24.39
N GLU A 58 -17.61 -13.85 23.13
CA GLU A 58 -17.13 -15.17 22.76
C GLU A 58 -15.62 -15.33 23.01
N THR A 59 -14.83 -14.29 22.75
CA THR A 59 -13.39 -14.29 23.08
C THR A 59 -13.14 -14.31 24.60
N GLY A 60 -13.96 -13.61 25.38
CA GLY A 60 -13.88 -13.63 26.85
C GLY A 60 -14.14 -15.01 27.45
N ARG A 61 -15.10 -15.77 26.90
CA ARG A 61 -15.43 -17.14 27.36
C ARG A 61 -14.35 -18.18 27.02
N LYS A 62 -13.67 -18.04 25.87
CA LYS A 62 -12.64 -19.00 25.41
C LYS A 62 -11.26 -18.81 26.06
N SER A 63 -11.09 -17.79 26.90
CA SER A 63 -9.80 -17.45 27.54
C SER A 63 -9.30 -18.46 28.59
N PHE A 64 -10.05 -19.52 28.90
CA PHE A 64 -9.67 -20.53 29.91
C PHE A 64 -8.88 -21.74 29.39
N GLY A 65 -8.54 -21.85 28.10
CA GLY A 65 -7.83 -23.07 27.65
C GLY A 65 -7.05 -23.08 26.33
N ARG A 66 -7.26 -22.15 25.38
CA ARG A 66 -6.41 -22.05 24.18
C ARG A 66 -6.63 -20.67 23.54
N ARG A 67 -5.57 -19.85 23.50
CA ARG A 67 -5.61 -18.46 22.98
C ARG A 67 -5.72 -18.45 21.45
N ALA A 68 -6.89 -18.76 20.90
CA ALA A 68 -7.24 -18.35 19.55
C ALA A 68 -8.05 -17.05 19.68
N ARG A 69 -7.38 -15.90 19.66
CA ARG A 69 -8.07 -14.61 19.47
C ARG A 69 -8.80 -14.72 18.13
N THR A 70 -10.12 -14.59 18.14
CA THR A 70 -10.89 -14.50 16.89
C THR A 70 -10.38 -13.27 16.13
N PRO A 71 -9.85 -13.42 14.91
CA PRO A 71 -9.38 -12.28 14.13
C PRO A 71 -10.57 -11.37 13.81
N LEU A 72 -10.58 -10.21 14.46
CA LEU A 72 -11.62 -9.19 14.35
C LEU A 72 -11.07 -8.00 13.58
N LEU A 73 -11.91 -7.46 12.70
CA LEU A 73 -11.63 -6.19 12.06
C LEU A 73 -11.65 -5.06 13.11
N PRO A 74 -10.87 -3.98 12.90
CA PRO A 74 -11.04 -2.77 13.68
C PRO A 74 -12.46 -2.20 13.46
N ARG A 75 -12.92 -1.37 14.41
CA ARG A 75 -14.34 -1.00 14.53
C ARG A 75 -14.94 -0.41 13.25
N ILE A 76 -14.25 0.54 12.61
CA ILE A 76 -14.76 1.20 11.40
C ILE A 76 -14.93 0.19 10.24
N PRO A 77 -13.88 -0.56 9.82
CA PRO A 77 -14.03 -1.64 8.83
C PRO A 77 -15.15 -2.62 9.12
N LEU A 78 -15.27 -3.07 10.38
CA LEU A 78 -16.34 -3.97 10.77
C LEU A 78 -17.72 -3.36 10.46
N LEU A 79 -17.95 -2.11 10.84
CA LEU A 79 -19.21 -1.43 10.59
C LEU A 79 -19.45 -1.15 9.09
N LEU A 80 -18.41 -0.85 8.31
CA LEU A 80 -18.53 -0.71 6.86
C LEU A 80 -18.89 -2.04 6.19
N THR A 81 -18.36 -3.17 6.68
CA THR A 81 -18.82 -4.48 6.21
C THR A 81 -20.27 -4.76 6.60
N ALA A 82 -20.73 -4.29 7.76
CA ALA A 82 -22.12 -4.40 8.17
C ALA A 82 -23.06 -3.58 7.27
N VAL A 83 -22.63 -2.42 6.75
CA VAL A 83 -23.37 -1.68 5.71
C VAL A 83 -23.58 -2.57 4.48
N ARG A 84 -22.51 -3.18 3.95
CA ARG A 84 -22.62 -4.10 2.80
C ARG A 84 -23.57 -5.26 3.07
N HIS A 85 -23.45 -5.92 4.22
CA HIS A 85 -24.37 -7.00 4.61
C HIS A 85 -25.83 -6.53 4.71
N THR A 86 -26.06 -5.28 5.12
CA THR A 86 -27.39 -4.70 5.25
C THR A 86 -27.96 -4.33 3.88
N THR A 87 -27.16 -3.82 2.95
CA THR A 87 -27.58 -3.59 1.55
C THR A 87 -27.96 -4.90 0.85
N ALA A 88 -27.19 -5.97 1.04
CA ALA A 88 -27.54 -7.30 0.54
C ALA A 88 -28.86 -7.81 1.12
N ALA A 89 -29.10 -7.56 2.42
CA ALA A 89 -30.37 -7.92 3.05
C ALA A 89 -31.56 -7.11 2.51
N TRP A 90 -31.37 -5.81 2.25
CA TRP A 90 -32.40 -4.96 1.63
C TRP A 90 -32.75 -5.44 0.23
N GLU A 91 -31.77 -5.77 -0.62
CA GLU A 91 -32.02 -6.33 -1.95
C GLU A 91 -32.79 -7.65 -1.85
N ALA A 92 -32.36 -8.57 -0.99
CA ALA A 92 -33.02 -9.85 -0.78
C ALA A 92 -34.46 -9.73 -0.23
N GLN A 93 -34.77 -8.65 0.48
CA GLN A 93 -36.09 -8.34 1.03
C GLN A 93 -36.98 -7.54 0.07
N GLY A 94 -36.54 -7.32 -1.18
CA GLY A 94 -37.30 -6.56 -2.18
C GLY A 94 -37.26 -5.04 -2.00
N GLN A 95 -36.35 -4.53 -1.16
CA GLN A 95 -36.13 -3.09 -0.94
C GLN A 95 -35.06 -2.50 -1.86
N GLY A 96 -34.64 -3.24 -2.89
CA GLY A 96 -33.58 -2.85 -3.81
C GLY A 96 -33.78 -1.50 -4.50
N GLY A 97 -35.04 -1.07 -4.72
CA GLY A 97 -35.33 0.24 -5.32
C GLY A 97 -34.81 1.46 -4.52
N ARG A 98 -34.37 1.26 -3.28
CA ARG A 98 -33.78 2.28 -2.40
C ARG A 98 -32.25 2.36 -2.52
N LEU A 99 -31.64 1.35 -3.14
CA LEU A 99 -30.19 1.23 -3.30
C LEU A 99 -29.73 1.85 -4.62
N ASP A 100 -28.46 2.21 -4.68
CA ASP A 100 -27.82 2.63 -5.92
C ASP A 100 -27.92 1.53 -7.00
N PRO A 101 -28.30 1.84 -8.25
CA PRO A 101 -28.47 0.84 -9.31
C PRO A 101 -27.21 0.01 -9.59
N ASP A 102 -26.02 0.63 -9.56
CA ASP A 102 -24.76 -0.05 -9.84
C ASP A 102 -24.35 -0.96 -8.67
N LEU A 103 -24.69 -0.57 -7.44
CA LEU A 103 -24.53 -1.45 -6.27
C LEU A 103 -25.37 -2.72 -6.43
N ARG A 104 -26.62 -2.59 -6.92
CA ARG A 104 -27.50 -3.75 -7.11
C ARG A 104 -26.97 -4.71 -8.17
N LEU A 105 -26.43 -4.19 -9.27
CA LEU A 105 -25.73 -4.99 -10.28
C LEU A 105 -24.53 -5.72 -9.65
N TRP A 106 -23.75 -5.01 -8.84
CA TRP A 106 -22.60 -5.60 -8.17
C TRP A 106 -22.98 -6.69 -7.16
N LEU A 107 -24.03 -6.48 -6.35
CA LEU A 107 -24.52 -7.45 -5.37
C LEU A 107 -24.95 -8.78 -6.00
N ASN A 108 -25.37 -8.76 -7.27
CA ASN A 108 -25.77 -9.94 -8.04
C ASN A 108 -24.64 -10.47 -8.95
N SER A 109 -23.39 -10.09 -8.69
CA SER A 109 -22.22 -10.56 -9.44
C SER A 109 -21.31 -11.46 -8.59
N GLU A 110 -20.49 -12.27 -9.25
CA GLU A 110 -19.46 -13.10 -8.60
C GLU A 110 -18.49 -12.26 -7.73
N ASN A 111 -18.36 -10.96 -7.99
CA ASN A 111 -17.53 -10.07 -7.18
C ASN A 111 -18.05 -9.92 -5.75
N ALA A 112 -19.37 -9.86 -5.54
CA ALA A 112 -19.95 -9.74 -4.21
C ALA A 112 -19.82 -11.05 -3.41
N GLU A 113 -19.96 -12.20 -4.07
CA GLU A 113 -19.82 -13.52 -3.47
C GLU A 113 -18.46 -13.72 -2.81
N ARG A 114 -17.39 -13.13 -3.37
CA ARG A 114 -16.04 -13.19 -2.77
C ARG A 114 -15.99 -12.64 -1.35
N PHE A 115 -16.87 -11.70 -0.96
CA PHE A 115 -16.84 -11.09 0.37
C PHE A 115 -17.53 -11.94 1.45
N THR A 116 -18.48 -12.78 1.07
CA THR A 116 -19.25 -13.64 1.98
C THR A 116 -18.84 -15.12 1.89
N GLY A 117 -18.14 -15.49 0.80
CA GLY A 117 -17.71 -16.85 0.50
C GLY A 117 -16.61 -17.41 1.41
N PRO A 118 -16.02 -18.55 1.01
CA PRO A 118 -14.98 -19.24 1.77
C PRO A 118 -13.83 -18.30 2.15
N PRO A 119 -13.23 -18.46 3.35
CA PRO A 119 -12.20 -17.54 3.81
C PRO A 119 -11.06 -17.31 2.82
N LEU A 120 -10.56 -18.37 2.16
CA LEU A 120 -9.45 -18.28 1.22
C LEU A 120 -9.78 -17.56 -0.10
N ASP A 121 -11.07 -17.42 -0.42
CA ASP A 121 -11.53 -16.72 -1.63
C ASP A 121 -11.85 -15.26 -1.37
N ARG A 122 -11.84 -14.84 -0.10
CA ARG A 122 -12.02 -13.44 0.29
C ARG A 122 -10.85 -12.57 -0.20
N PRO A 123 -11.12 -11.28 -0.50
CA PRO A 123 -10.09 -10.34 -0.90
C PRO A 123 -8.89 -10.34 0.05
N LEU A 124 -7.69 -10.22 -0.51
CA LEU A 124 -6.45 -10.32 0.25
C LEU A 124 -6.33 -9.23 1.32
N ALA A 125 -6.72 -7.98 1.02
CA ALA A 125 -6.68 -6.90 1.97
C ALA A 125 -7.58 -7.16 3.20
N LEU A 126 -8.78 -7.72 2.98
CA LEU A 126 -9.70 -8.08 4.06
C LEU A 126 -9.09 -9.16 4.97
N ARG A 127 -8.50 -10.20 4.38
CA ARG A 127 -7.81 -11.24 5.16
C ARG A 127 -6.59 -10.70 5.89
N GLY A 128 -5.74 -9.94 5.19
CA GLY A 128 -4.53 -9.34 5.74
C GLY A 128 -4.82 -8.46 6.95
N LEU A 129 -5.86 -7.62 6.86
CA LEU A 129 -6.28 -6.74 7.96
C LEU A 129 -6.84 -7.53 9.16
N ARG A 130 -7.55 -8.64 8.91
CA ARG A 130 -8.08 -9.51 9.98
C ARG A 130 -6.98 -10.27 10.72
N ASP A 131 -5.88 -10.61 10.04
CA ASP A 131 -4.77 -11.38 10.62
C ASP A 131 -3.76 -10.50 11.40
N MET A 132 -4.00 -9.19 11.47
CA MET A 132 -3.22 -8.24 12.26
C MET A 132 -3.73 -8.18 13.71
N GLN A 133 -2.92 -7.60 14.60
CA GLN A 133 -3.46 -7.18 15.90
C GLN A 133 -4.38 -5.98 15.69
N GLU A 134 -5.43 -5.89 16.51
CA GLU A 134 -6.44 -4.83 16.38
C GLU A 134 -5.86 -3.41 16.42
N PRO A 135 -4.90 -3.06 17.31
CA PRO A 135 -4.30 -1.72 17.32
C PRO A 135 -3.56 -1.39 16.03
N ASP A 136 -2.79 -2.34 15.49
CA ASP A 136 -2.04 -2.17 14.24
C ASP A 136 -3.00 -1.99 13.06
N ALA A 137 -4.06 -2.81 13.03
CA ALA A 137 -5.09 -2.73 11.99
C ALA A 137 -5.86 -1.40 12.05
N ALA A 138 -6.15 -0.91 13.27
CA ALA A 138 -6.81 0.37 13.49
C ALA A 138 -5.91 1.53 13.06
N LEU A 139 -4.64 1.55 13.46
CA LEU A 139 -3.65 2.55 13.03
C LEU A 139 -3.56 2.60 11.50
N LEU A 140 -3.42 1.43 10.85
CA LEU A 140 -3.37 1.36 9.40
C LEU A 140 -4.63 1.90 8.73
N TRP A 141 -5.82 1.49 9.19
CA TRP A 141 -7.08 1.93 8.60
C TRP A 141 -7.30 3.44 8.73
N LEU A 142 -7.06 3.98 9.93
CA LEU A 142 -7.28 5.39 10.22
C LEU A 142 -6.34 6.29 9.39
N ALA A 143 -5.08 5.87 9.22
CA ALA A 143 -4.10 6.62 8.44
C ALA A 143 -4.33 6.48 6.92
N GLU A 144 -4.56 5.26 6.43
CA GLU A 144 -4.62 5.01 4.98
C GLU A 144 -5.99 5.27 4.36
N VAL A 145 -7.07 4.86 5.03
CA VAL A 145 -8.42 4.83 4.46
C VAL A 145 -9.31 5.94 4.98
N GLU A 146 -9.29 6.22 6.29
CA GLU A 146 -9.94 7.43 6.82
C GLU A 146 -9.14 8.70 6.52
N ALA A 147 -7.92 8.56 5.98
CA ALA A 147 -7.02 9.65 5.60
C ALA A 147 -6.77 10.66 6.74
N ILE A 148 -6.86 10.21 8.00
CA ILE A 148 -6.67 11.08 9.16
C ILE A 148 -5.18 11.40 9.29
N PRO A 149 -4.80 12.68 9.54
CA PRO A 149 -3.40 13.05 9.76
C PRO A 149 -2.78 12.24 10.90
N THR A 150 -1.54 11.78 10.72
CA THR A 150 -0.86 10.87 11.66
C THR A 150 -0.84 11.39 13.10
N ALA A 151 -0.67 12.70 13.30
CA ALA A 151 -0.73 13.33 14.62
C ALA A 151 -2.12 13.20 15.28
N ALA A 152 -3.20 13.31 14.50
CA ALA A 152 -4.56 13.11 15.01
C ALA A 152 -4.85 11.62 15.28
N VAL A 153 -4.33 10.71 14.45
CA VAL A 153 -4.40 9.26 14.72
C VAL A 153 -3.66 8.91 16.01
N ALA A 154 -2.46 9.47 16.23
CA ALA A 154 -1.70 9.25 17.46
C ALA A 154 -2.50 9.67 18.69
N ARG A 155 -3.09 10.87 18.68
CA ARG A 155 -3.97 11.34 19.77
C ARG A 155 -5.16 10.40 20.00
N ARG A 156 -5.83 10.00 18.91
CA ARG A 156 -7.01 9.12 18.97
C ARG A 156 -6.69 7.73 19.54
N LEU A 157 -5.52 7.18 19.22
CA LEU A 157 -5.08 5.88 19.72
C LEU A 157 -4.25 5.96 21.01
N GLY A 158 -3.99 7.16 21.53
CA GLY A 158 -3.13 7.39 22.70
C GLY A 158 -1.67 6.98 22.48
N LEU A 159 -1.19 7.08 21.24
CA LEU A 159 0.21 6.82 20.84
C LEU A 159 1.05 8.08 20.94
N ASP A 160 2.37 7.91 21.01
CA ASP A 160 3.33 9.01 20.98
C ASP A 160 3.38 9.65 19.58
N PRO A 161 3.07 10.96 19.43
CA PRO A 161 3.13 11.63 18.13
C PRO A 161 4.51 11.61 17.48
N ALA A 162 5.59 11.51 18.27
CA ALA A 162 6.95 11.52 17.74
C ALA A 162 7.32 10.21 17.03
N GLY A 163 6.80 9.06 17.49
CA GLY A 163 7.12 7.73 16.95
C GLY A 163 6.04 7.11 16.05
N VAL A 164 4.86 7.73 15.94
CA VAL A 164 3.73 7.17 15.19
C VAL A 164 4.04 6.98 13.69
N VAL A 165 4.94 7.78 13.14
CA VAL A 165 5.33 7.70 11.72
C VAL A 165 6.13 6.43 11.47
N GLU A 166 7.14 6.13 12.31
CA GLU A 166 7.91 4.89 12.24
C GLU A 166 7.02 3.67 12.53
N GLU A 167 6.12 3.78 13.53
CA GLU A 167 5.17 2.72 13.86
C GLU A 167 4.25 2.41 12.68
N LEU A 168 3.72 3.43 12.00
CA LEU A 168 2.89 3.25 10.80
C LEU A 168 3.68 2.56 9.67
N GLN A 169 4.96 2.90 9.46
CA GLN A 169 5.79 2.20 8.47
C GLN A 169 5.99 0.73 8.83
N GLN A 170 6.24 0.42 10.11
CA GLN A 170 6.33 -0.95 10.58
C GLN A 170 5.02 -1.72 10.36
N VAL A 171 3.88 -1.10 10.68
CA VAL A 171 2.53 -1.66 10.50
C VAL A 171 2.22 -1.93 9.03
N ARG A 172 2.63 -1.05 8.10
CA ARG A 172 2.55 -1.32 6.64
C ARG A 172 3.34 -2.56 6.24
N GLY A 173 4.54 -2.74 6.81
CA GLY A 173 5.34 -3.95 6.62
C GLY A 173 4.64 -5.21 7.14
N VAL A 174 4.04 -5.15 8.33
CA VAL A 174 3.27 -6.26 8.90
C VAL A 174 2.08 -6.61 8.00
N PHE A 175 1.31 -5.62 7.55
CA PHE A 175 0.17 -5.85 6.64
C PHE A 175 0.61 -6.52 5.34
N ARG A 176 1.71 -6.04 4.74
CA ARG A 176 2.31 -6.64 3.54
C ARG A 176 2.64 -8.11 3.78
N ASP A 177 3.29 -8.45 4.90
CA ASP A 177 3.66 -9.84 5.23
C ASP A 177 2.44 -10.74 5.46
N ARG A 178 1.33 -10.19 5.98
CA ARG A 178 0.05 -10.91 6.07
C ARG A 178 -0.54 -11.16 4.69
N CYS A 179 -0.57 -10.14 3.83
CA CYS A 179 -1.08 -10.27 2.47
C CYS A 179 -0.26 -11.23 1.62
N HIS A 180 1.07 -11.20 1.73
CA HIS A 180 1.95 -12.11 1.02
C HIS A 180 1.69 -13.57 1.40
N ARG A 181 1.63 -13.87 2.70
CA ARG A 181 1.30 -15.23 3.18
C ARG A 181 -0.09 -15.67 2.73
N ASN A 182 -1.10 -14.82 2.90
CA ASN A 182 -2.45 -15.12 2.46
C ASN A 182 -2.55 -15.38 0.96
N HIS A 183 -1.72 -14.70 0.14
CA HIS A 183 -1.65 -14.96 -1.29
C HIS A 183 -1.05 -16.33 -1.60
N LEU A 184 0.02 -16.72 -0.90
CA LEU A 184 0.66 -18.04 -1.07
C LEU A 184 -0.21 -19.20 -0.55
N ASP A 185 -0.99 -18.98 0.51
CA ASP A 185 -1.91 -19.96 1.07
C ASP A 185 -3.18 -20.15 0.23
N THR A 186 -3.44 -19.22 -0.70
CA THR A 186 -4.59 -19.29 -1.59
C THR A 186 -4.35 -20.34 -2.67
N PRO A 187 -5.33 -21.19 -3.03
CA PRO A 187 -5.18 -22.10 -4.16
C PRO A 187 -5.03 -21.29 -5.47
N LEU A 188 -3.83 -21.35 -6.06
CA LEU A 188 -3.46 -20.68 -7.31
C LEU A 188 -3.32 -21.67 -8.46
N SER A 189 -3.65 -21.24 -9.69
CA SER A 189 -3.28 -21.95 -10.91
C SER A 189 -1.76 -22.05 -11.06
N GLU A 190 -1.28 -22.93 -11.94
CA GLU A 190 0.16 -23.07 -12.20
C GLU A 190 0.79 -21.76 -12.70
N GLU A 191 0.10 -21.05 -13.60
CA GLU A 191 0.52 -19.73 -14.10
C GLU A 191 0.65 -18.71 -12.95
N CYS A 192 -0.39 -18.55 -12.12
CA CYS A 192 -0.35 -17.60 -10.99
C CYS A 192 0.75 -17.96 -9.98
N ARG A 193 1.01 -19.26 -9.76
CA ARG A 193 2.05 -19.73 -8.84
C ARG A 193 3.45 -19.37 -9.31
N SER A 194 3.68 -19.32 -10.62
CA SER A 194 4.97 -18.89 -11.19
C SER A 194 5.25 -17.41 -10.90
N TYR A 195 4.22 -16.56 -10.99
CA TYR A 195 4.33 -15.13 -10.74
C TYR A 195 4.33 -14.74 -9.25
N ALA A 196 3.79 -15.57 -8.36
CA ALA A 196 3.68 -15.25 -6.94
C ALA A 196 5.02 -14.86 -6.27
N ARG A 197 6.14 -15.52 -6.64
CA ARG A 197 7.47 -15.17 -6.09
C ARG A 197 8.03 -13.87 -6.70
N LEU A 198 7.75 -13.62 -7.97
CA LEU A 198 8.17 -12.39 -8.67
C LEU A 198 7.43 -11.17 -8.11
N LEU A 199 6.16 -11.32 -7.73
CA LEU A 199 5.36 -10.26 -7.15
C LEU A 199 5.99 -9.68 -5.87
N ASP A 200 6.49 -10.53 -4.97
CA ASP A 200 7.16 -10.04 -3.75
C ASP A 200 8.40 -9.21 -4.11
N ALA A 201 9.25 -9.68 -5.01
CA ALA A 201 10.47 -8.97 -5.42
C ALA A 201 10.17 -7.62 -6.08
N VAL A 202 9.29 -7.60 -7.08
CA VAL A 202 8.97 -6.38 -7.86
C VAL A 202 8.27 -5.34 -7.00
N THR A 203 7.43 -5.75 -6.05
CA THR A 203 6.69 -4.80 -5.20
C THR A 203 7.51 -4.20 -4.06
N ARG A 204 8.72 -4.72 -3.77
CA ARG A 204 9.63 -4.13 -2.76
C ARG A 204 10.39 -2.91 -3.28
N SER A 205 10.67 -2.87 -4.58
CA SER A 205 11.44 -1.79 -5.19
C SER A 205 10.54 -1.03 -6.16
N PRO A 206 10.13 0.22 -5.85
CA PRO A 206 9.32 1.02 -6.77
C PRO A 206 10.07 1.40 -8.06
N ALA A 207 11.41 1.25 -8.06
CA ALA A 207 12.26 1.51 -9.22
C ALA A 207 12.56 0.24 -10.05
N ALA A 208 12.07 -0.94 -9.65
CA ALA A 208 12.27 -2.15 -10.42
C ALA A 208 11.35 -2.18 -11.65
N ASP A 209 11.93 -2.45 -12.81
CA ASP A 209 11.18 -2.69 -14.03
C ASP A 209 10.28 -3.93 -13.86
N VAL A 210 8.99 -3.76 -14.12
CA VAL A 210 8.04 -4.87 -14.10
C VAL A 210 8.16 -5.62 -15.43
N PRO A 211 8.50 -6.92 -15.43
CA PRO A 211 8.54 -7.70 -16.65
C PRO A 211 7.22 -7.64 -17.45
N ASP A 212 7.30 -7.55 -18.78
CA ASP A 212 6.13 -7.39 -19.65
C ASP A 212 5.10 -8.52 -19.51
N ASP A 213 5.58 -9.73 -19.25
CA ASP A 213 4.73 -10.90 -19.04
C ASP A 213 3.95 -10.81 -17.71
N LEU A 214 4.61 -10.36 -16.64
CA LEU A 214 3.96 -10.07 -15.36
C LEU A 214 2.94 -8.93 -15.52
N SER A 215 3.28 -7.84 -16.20
CA SER A 215 2.35 -6.74 -16.47
C SER A 215 1.10 -7.22 -17.23
N ARG A 216 1.28 -8.06 -18.26
CA ARG A 216 0.18 -8.66 -19.02
C ARG A 216 -0.67 -9.62 -18.18
N HIS A 217 -0.05 -10.38 -17.27
CA HIS A 217 -0.76 -11.25 -16.35
C HIS A 217 -1.60 -10.43 -15.35
N LEU A 218 -1.03 -9.39 -14.75
CA LEU A 218 -1.73 -8.50 -13.81
C LEU A 218 -2.94 -7.81 -14.45
N ALA A 219 -2.89 -7.47 -15.73
CA ALA A 219 -4.02 -6.91 -16.46
C ALA A 219 -5.21 -7.89 -16.63
N ARG A 220 -4.98 -9.20 -16.50
CA ARG A 220 -6.00 -10.25 -16.72
C ARG A 220 -6.40 -11.00 -15.44
N CYS A 221 -5.50 -11.09 -14.47
CA CYS A 221 -5.71 -11.83 -13.23
C CYS A 221 -5.99 -10.89 -12.05
N VAL A 222 -7.27 -10.69 -11.75
CA VAL A 222 -7.74 -9.82 -10.65
C VAL A 222 -7.10 -10.20 -9.31
N ARG A 223 -6.95 -11.49 -9.01
CA ARG A 223 -6.36 -11.94 -7.73
C ARG A 223 -4.89 -11.56 -7.58
N CYS A 224 -4.11 -11.65 -8.67
CA CYS A 224 -2.70 -11.25 -8.66
C CYS A 224 -2.56 -9.72 -8.70
N ALA A 225 -3.46 -9.00 -9.37
CA ALA A 225 -3.52 -7.54 -9.32
C ALA A 225 -3.83 -7.02 -7.90
N GLU A 226 -4.80 -7.62 -7.22
CA GLU A 226 -5.12 -7.34 -5.81
C GLU A 226 -3.92 -7.64 -4.90
N ALA A 227 -3.23 -8.77 -5.13
CA ALA A 227 -2.02 -9.10 -4.39
C ALA A 227 -0.93 -8.04 -4.60
N ALA A 228 -0.66 -7.66 -5.86
CA ALA A 228 0.33 -6.64 -6.19
C ALA A 228 0.00 -5.29 -5.50
N ALA A 229 -1.27 -4.89 -5.51
CA ALA A 229 -1.72 -3.66 -4.87
C ALA A 229 -1.55 -3.69 -3.34
N CYS A 230 -1.83 -4.83 -2.68
CA CYS A 230 -1.62 -5.00 -1.24
C CYS A 230 -0.14 -5.02 -0.85
N LEU A 231 0.72 -5.52 -1.74
CA LEU A 231 2.15 -5.65 -1.45
C LEU A 231 2.90 -4.34 -1.66
N LYS A 232 2.50 -3.46 -2.58
CA LYS A 232 3.19 -2.19 -2.86
C LYS A 232 3.38 -1.36 -1.58
N HIS A 233 4.65 -1.08 -1.25
CA HIS A 233 5.03 -0.35 -0.04
C HIS A 233 4.94 1.18 -0.20
N SER A 234 4.96 1.68 -1.43
CA SER A 234 5.01 3.12 -1.74
C SER A 234 4.14 3.42 -2.97
N GLY A 235 3.56 4.63 -3.03
CA GLY A 235 2.87 5.13 -4.24
C GLY A 235 1.35 4.94 -4.29
N GLY A 236 0.63 5.24 -3.20
CA GLY A 236 -0.83 5.45 -3.21
C GLY A 236 -1.73 4.24 -3.45
N GLY A 237 -1.18 3.09 -3.85
CA GLY A 237 -1.95 1.86 -4.12
C GLY A 237 -2.51 1.16 -2.88
N LEU A 238 -1.85 1.28 -1.73
CA LEU A 238 -2.26 0.62 -0.50
C LEU A 238 -3.63 1.11 0.04
N PRO A 239 -3.90 2.43 0.16
CA PRO A 239 -5.24 2.93 0.49
C PRO A 239 -6.35 2.37 -0.39
N ALA A 240 -6.12 2.35 -1.71
CA ALA A 240 -7.07 1.84 -2.69
C ALA A 240 -7.31 0.33 -2.51
N ALA A 241 -6.24 -0.44 -2.27
CA ALA A 241 -6.32 -1.88 -2.01
C ALA A 241 -7.08 -2.18 -0.71
N LEU A 242 -6.82 -1.42 0.36
CA LEU A 242 -7.53 -1.54 1.65
C LEU A 242 -9.01 -1.20 1.48
N ALA A 243 -9.32 -0.03 0.91
CA ALA A 243 -10.69 0.41 0.74
C ALA A 243 -11.48 -0.54 -0.17
N GLY A 244 -10.96 -0.82 -1.37
CA GLY A 244 -11.62 -1.73 -2.32
C GLY A 244 -11.73 -3.17 -1.80
N GLY A 245 -10.68 -3.70 -1.16
CA GLY A 245 -10.66 -5.08 -0.68
C GLY A 245 -11.46 -5.31 0.61
N VAL A 246 -11.66 -4.30 1.45
CA VAL A 246 -12.45 -4.43 2.69
C VAL A 246 -13.91 -4.03 2.47
N ILE A 247 -14.14 -2.92 1.77
CA ILE A 247 -15.48 -2.34 1.55
C ILE A 247 -16.16 -3.01 0.36
N GLY A 248 -15.42 -3.28 -0.71
CA GLY A 248 -15.95 -3.79 -1.97
C GLY A 248 -16.46 -2.66 -2.87
N TRP A 249 -17.71 -2.76 -3.30
CA TRP A 249 -18.34 -1.73 -4.13
C TRP A 249 -18.24 -0.35 -3.50
N GLY A 250 -17.92 0.67 -4.31
CA GLY A 250 -17.78 2.04 -3.83
C GLY A 250 -16.57 2.30 -2.93
N GLY A 251 -15.67 1.33 -2.70
CA GLY A 251 -14.51 1.51 -1.79
C GLY A 251 -13.59 2.68 -2.18
N LEU A 252 -13.33 2.89 -3.47
CA LEU A 252 -12.54 4.04 -3.94
C LEU A 252 -13.29 5.36 -3.76
N ALA A 253 -14.60 5.38 -4.04
CA ALA A 253 -15.44 6.56 -3.83
C ALA A 253 -15.51 6.92 -2.34
N TYR A 254 -15.56 5.92 -1.45
CA TYR A 254 -15.48 6.10 -0.02
C TYR A 254 -14.15 6.72 0.39
N LEU A 255 -13.02 6.13 -0.02
CA LEU A 255 -11.67 6.63 0.28
C LEU A 255 -11.53 8.11 -0.14
N GLU A 256 -11.97 8.43 -1.35
CA GLU A 256 -11.88 9.78 -1.90
C GLU A 256 -12.77 10.76 -1.11
N ARG A 257 -13.97 10.34 -0.71
CA ARG A 257 -14.85 11.13 0.16
C ARG A 257 -14.20 11.41 1.52
N ARG A 258 -13.49 10.44 2.11
CA ARG A 258 -12.77 10.62 3.40
C ARG A 258 -11.61 11.60 3.26
N ARG A 259 -10.82 11.49 2.18
CA ARG A 259 -9.72 12.44 1.88
C ARG A 259 -10.22 13.88 1.78
N ARG A 260 -11.28 14.10 0.99
CA ARG A 260 -11.88 15.43 0.83
C ARG A 260 -12.42 16.00 2.14
N ALA A 261 -13.03 15.16 2.99
CA ALA A 261 -13.55 15.61 4.29
C ALA A 261 -12.43 16.08 5.24
N VAL A 262 -11.26 15.45 5.17
CA VAL A 262 -10.06 15.87 5.92
C VAL A 262 -9.48 17.15 5.33
N GLU A 263 -9.33 17.23 4.01
CA GLU A 263 -8.83 18.43 3.30
C GLU A 263 -9.70 19.67 3.55
N SER A 264 -11.02 19.51 3.58
CA SER A 264 -11.96 20.58 3.85
C SER A 264 -12.06 20.94 5.34
N GLY A 265 -11.31 20.27 6.23
CA GLY A 265 -11.38 20.45 7.67
C GLY A 265 -12.71 20.02 8.30
N LEU A 266 -13.58 19.34 7.54
CA LEU A 266 -14.91 18.89 7.98
C LEU A 266 -14.84 17.65 8.88
N SER A 267 -13.70 16.96 8.92
CA SER A 267 -13.41 15.90 9.90
C SER A 267 -12.92 16.42 11.26
N ARG A 268 -12.85 17.73 11.46
CA ARG A 268 -12.40 18.33 12.72
C ARG A 268 -13.56 18.34 13.73
N GLY A 269 -13.55 17.36 14.63
CA GLY A 269 -14.44 17.31 15.79
C GLY A 269 -14.31 18.56 16.68
N ALA A 270 -15.40 18.91 17.35
CA ALA A 270 -15.64 20.16 18.06
C ALA A 270 -14.82 20.36 19.36
N SER A 271 -13.50 20.36 19.29
CA SER A 271 -12.66 20.67 20.47
C SER A 271 -11.33 21.36 20.16
N ASP A 272 -11.22 22.04 19.01
CA ASP A 272 -9.97 22.70 18.57
C ASP A 272 -9.99 24.23 18.75
N ASP A 273 -10.86 24.76 19.61
CA ASP A 273 -10.81 26.15 20.06
C ASP A 273 -10.43 26.22 21.54
N ALA A 274 -9.12 26.29 21.81
CA ALA A 274 -8.50 27.12 22.85
C ALA A 274 -6.97 26.91 22.85
N ASP A 275 -6.27 27.54 21.90
CA ASP A 275 -4.88 27.96 22.12
C ASP A 275 -4.85 29.49 22.06
N GLU A 276 -5.23 30.11 23.17
CA GLU A 276 -4.97 31.53 23.48
C GLU A 276 -3.75 31.54 24.41
N PRO A 277 -2.67 32.29 24.10
CA PRO A 277 -1.45 32.25 24.88
C PRO A 277 -1.56 33.21 26.07
N GLY A 278 -2.00 32.70 27.24
CA GLY A 278 -1.92 33.49 28.46
C GLY A 278 -2.51 32.83 29.71
N GLY A 279 -1.64 32.30 30.59
CA GLY A 279 -2.04 31.96 31.95
C GLY A 279 -1.08 31.02 32.66
N TRP A 280 -0.48 31.49 33.76
CA TRP A 280 0.61 30.85 34.48
C TRP A 280 0.35 29.44 35.04
N ALA A 281 1.47 28.74 35.21
CA ALA A 281 1.65 27.41 35.76
C ALA A 281 0.78 27.05 36.97
N LYS A 282 0.27 25.81 36.94
CA LYS A 282 0.14 25.00 38.14
C LYS A 282 0.63 23.58 37.87
N GLU A 283 1.69 23.26 38.58
CA GLU A 283 2.31 21.94 38.69
C GLU A 283 1.32 20.94 39.29
N GLY A 284 1.15 19.80 38.63
CA GLY A 284 0.20 18.75 39.00
C GLY A 284 0.61 17.41 38.39
N ASP A 285 1.46 16.71 39.13
CA ASP A 285 1.70 15.26 39.13
C ASP A 285 1.66 14.53 37.78
N GLY A 286 2.80 14.59 37.08
CA GLY A 286 3.06 13.82 35.88
C GLY A 286 3.24 12.33 36.18
N ARG A 287 2.13 11.58 36.17
CA ARG A 287 2.18 10.12 36.10
C ARG A 287 2.54 9.72 34.66
N ALA A 288 3.84 9.67 34.39
CA ALA A 288 4.41 9.19 33.14
C ALA A 288 3.87 7.79 32.81
N ARG A 289 3.01 7.68 31.79
CA ARG A 289 2.67 6.39 31.20
C ARG A 289 3.85 6.01 30.31
N ILE A 290 4.61 5.04 30.77
CA ILE A 290 5.73 4.44 30.05
C ILE A 290 5.21 3.88 28.72
N GLY A 291 5.67 4.45 27.62
CA GLY A 291 5.43 3.96 26.26
C GLY A 291 5.97 2.55 26.08
N ARG A 292 5.32 1.76 25.21
CA ARG A 292 5.56 0.32 24.99
C ARG A 292 6.94 -0.05 24.41
N ALA A 293 7.88 0.88 24.31
CA ALA A 293 9.29 0.59 24.03
C ALA A 293 10.09 0.11 25.27
N GLY A 294 9.52 0.19 26.48
CA GLY A 294 10.20 -0.17 27.74
C GLY A 294 10.17 -1.65 28.16
N LEU A 295 9.76 -2.59 27.29
CA LEU A 295 9.62 -4.02 27.61
C LEU A 295 10.58 -4.93 26.85
N LEU A 296 11.77 -4.43 26.50
CA LEU A 296 12.91 -5.24 26.06
C LEU A 296 14.19 -4.89 26.84
N ALA A 297 14.07 -4.82 28.17
CA ALA A 297 15.23 -4.76 29.07
C ALA A 297 14.95 -5.47 30.42
N VAL A 298 14.34 -6.66 30.39
CA VAL A 298 14.45 -7.64 31.49
C VAL A 298 14.59 -9.05 30.88
N ALA A 299 15.68 -9.24 30.12
CA ALA A 299 16.23 -10.55 29.78
C ALA A 299 17.73 -10.56 30.08
N ALA A 300 18.09 -9.98 31.22
CA ALA A 300 19.39 -10.12 31.87
C ALA A 300 19.15 -9.93 33.37
N GLY A 301 18.60 -10.95 34.02
CA GLY A 301 18.20 -10.83 35.43
C GLY A 301 17.31 -11.92 36.01
N VAL A 302 17.17 -13.07 35.36
CA VAL A 302 16.70 -14.31 36.01
C VAL A 302 17.47 -15.50 35.40
N SER A 303 18.73 -15.62 35.78
CA SER A 303 19.53 -16.85 35.64
C SER A 303 20.58 -16.90 36.76
N LEU A 304 20.15 -16.53 37.97
CA LEU A 304 20.94 -16.69 39.19
C LEU A 304 20.00 -16.94 40.39
N LEU A 305 19.03 -17.84 40.26
CA LEU A 305 18.20 -18.31 41.38
C LEU A 305 17.53 -19.67 41.08
N ALA A 306 18.32 -20.58 40.49
CA ALA A 306 17.98 -22.00 40.35
C ALA A 306 19.21 -22.88 40.65
N LEU A 307 20.02 -22.50 41.65
CA LEU A 307 21.17 -23.28 42.11
C LEU A 307 21.40 -23.10 43.61
N VAL A 308 20.35 -23.26 44.41
CA VAL A 308 20.43 -23.66 45.83
C VAL A 308 19.14 -24.41 46.14
N VAL A 309 19.26 -25.54 46.87
CA VAL A 309 18.21 -26.49 47.31
C VAL A 309 17.93 -27.65 46.34
N THR A 310 18.85 -28.61 46.31
CA THR A 310 18.56 -30.01 46.70
C THR A 310 19.89 -30.73 46.94
N LEU A 311 20.46 -30.53 48.14
CA LEU A 311 21.43 -31.45 48.73
C LEU A 311 21.06 -31.58 50.21
N VAL A 312 20.38 -32.66 50.55
CA VAL A 312 20.39 -33.22 51.91
C VAL A 312 20.89 -34.66 51.76
N PRO A 313 21.99 -35.04 52.42
CA PRO A 313 22.59 -36.36 52.33
C PRO A 313 22.08 -37.26 53.48
N PHE A 314 21.77 -38.52 53.19
CA PHE A 314 21.64 -39.56 54.21
C PHE A 314 22.04 -40.93 53.64
N GLY A 315 23.00 -41.59 54.31
CA GLY A 315 23.20 -43.03 54.27
C GLY A 315 24.56 -43.53 53.75
N SER A 316 25.55 -43.62 54.65
CA SER A 316 26.63 -44.62 54.62
C SER A 316 26.04 -46.00 55.03
N ASP A 317 26.58 -47.19 54.75
CA ASP A 317 27.96 -47.69 54.74
C ASP A 317 28.07 -49.04 54.00
N ALA A 318 29.32 -49.34 53.60
CA ALA A 318 30.01 -50.64 53.57
C ALA A 318 29.56 -51.80 52.66
N GLY A 319 30.53 -52.30 51.89
CA GLY A 319 30.51 -53.64 51.29
C GLY A 319 31.49 -53.80 50.12
N SER A 320 32.78 -53.97 50.42
CA SER A 320 33.78 -54.49 49.49
C SER A 320 33.58 -55.99 49.27
N ASP A 321 33.62 -56.47 48.02
CA ASP A 321 34.54 -57.52 47.56
C ASP A 321 34.14 -58.13 46.21
N ALA A 322 35.17 -58.65 45.54
CA ALA A 322 35.20 -59.67 44.49
C ALA A 322 35.21 -59.22 43.02
N ALA A 323 36.37 -59.50 42.42
CA ALA A 323 36.64 -59.57 41.01
C ALA A 323 35.99 -60.80 40.35
N ALA A 324 35.94 -60.71 39.02
CA ALA A 324 35.96 -61.76 37.99
C ALA A 324 34.63 -62.13 37.28
N GLU A 325 34.80 -62.12 35.95
CA GLU A 325 34.12 -62.87 34.89
C GLU A 325 32.84 -62.35 34.21
N SER A 326 33.08 -61.87 32.98
CA SER A 326 32.36 -62.16 31.74
C SER A 326 30.82 -62.14 31.73
N ALA A 327 30.25 -61.14 31.04
CA ALA A 327 29.62 -61.34 29.73
C ALA A 327 28.93 -60.05 29.24
N GLY A 328 29.19 -59.70 27.98
CA GLY A 328 28.10 -59.30 27.07
C GLY A 328 27.86 -57.81 26.82
N ARG A 329 28.23 -57.41 25.59
CA ARG A 329 27.61 -56.39 24.71
C ARG A 329 28.00 -54.92 24.88
N GLN A 330 28.90 -54.51 23.98
CA GLN A 330 29.01 -53.16 23.42
C GLN A 330 28.28 -53.04 22.05
N PRO A 331 27.99 -51.82 21.57
CA PRO A 331 27.01 -51.49 20.55
C PRO A 331 27.60 -51.41 19.14
N VAL A 332 26.75 -51.61 18.13
CA VAL A 332 27.02 -51.44 16.69
C VAL A 332 25.72 -50.83 16.13
N GLY A 333 25.68 -49.69 15.43
CA GLY A 333 26.59 -49.20 14.40
C GLY A 333 25.98 -49.52 13.04
N GLU A 334 25.36 -48.51 12.43
CA GLU A 334 25.02 -48.33 11.01
C GLU A 334 25.38 -49.47 10.04
N GLN A 335 24.40 -50.05 9.33
CA GLN A 335 24.58 -50.59 7.96
C GLN A 335 23.25 -50.99 7.29
N VAL A 336 23.02 -50.43 6.10
CA VAL A 336 21.96 -50.80 5.13
C VAL A 336 22.59 -51.70 4.06
N PRO A 337 21.96 -52.80 3.60
CA PRO A 337 22.55 -53.67 2.59
C PRO A 337 22.12 -53.36 1.14
N SER A 338 23.08 -53.57 0.23
CA SER A 338 22.98 -53.60 -1.24
C SER A 338 22.19 -54.80 -1.78
N PHE A 339 21.67 -54.65 -3.01
CA PHE A 339 21.14 -55.72 -3.86
C PHE A 339 22.04 -55.94 -5.07
N ASP A 340 22.27 -57.21 -5.46
CA ASP A 340 22.91 -57.62 -6.70
C ASP A 340 22.04 -58.61 -7.52
N ALA A 341 21.94 -58.28 -8.82
CA ALA A 341 21.89 -59.07 -10.07
C ALA A 341 20.93 -60.29 -10.33
N LEU A 342 20.00 -60.06 -11.28
CA LEU A 342 19.58 -60.75 -12.55
C LEU A 342 19.67 -62.29 -12.77
N PRO A 343 18.80 -62.82 -13.67
CA PRO A 343 19.30 -63.19 -15.02
C PRO A 343 18.36 -62.88 -16.23
N SER A 344 18.94 -63.06 -17.43
CA SER A 344 18.57 -62.62 -18.79
C SER A 344 17.41 -63.31 -19.54
N GLY A 345 16.91 -62.63 -20.58
CA GLY A 345 16.20 -63.19 -21.75
C GLY A 345 16.17 -62.22 -22.96
N SER A 346 16.62 -62.68 -24.12
CA SER A 346 16.99 -61.97 -25.36
C SER A 346 15.88 -61.31 -26.21
N GLY A 347 16.28 -60.31 -27.00
CA GLY A 347 15.64 -59.86 -28.25
C GLY A 347 16.50 -58.85 -29.01
N SER A 348 16.97 -59.22 -30.21
CA SER A 348 18.02 -58.59 -31.03
C SER A 348 17.51 -57.55 -32.04
N GLY A 349 18.35 -56.57 -32.40
CA GLY A 349 18.20 -55.70 -33.58
C GLY A 349 19.17 -54.49 -33.64
N SER A 350 20.40 -54.72 -34.11
CA SER A 350 21.38 -53.70 -34.61
C SER A 350 21.02 -53.32 -36.07
N VAL A 351 21.33 -52.17 -36.70
CA VAL A 351 22.62 -51.55 -37.12
C VAL A 351 22.27 -50.11 -37.60
N GLY A 352 23.07 -49.04 -37.56
CA GLY A 352 24.50 -48.85 -37.38
C GLY A 352 24.92 -47.37 -37.31
N GLU A 353 26.24 -47.26 -37.21
CA GLU A 353 27.10 -46.16 -36.79
C GLU A 353 27.67 -45.37 -37.99
N ALA A 354 27.98 -44.08 -37.78
CA ALA A 354 29.21 -43.47 -38.33
C ALA A 354 29.52 -42.13 -37.64
N THR A 355 30.66 -42.12 -36.97
CA THR A 355 31.43 -41.00 -36.43
C THR A 355 32.07 -40.17 -37.55
N SER A 356 32.45 -38.91 -37.27
CA SER A 356 33.79 -38.33 -37.59
C SER A 356 33.89 -36.85 -37.22
N SER A 357 35.05 -36.51 -36.67
CA SER A 357 35.54 -35.21 -36.19
C SER A 357 36.38 -34.46 -37.24
N THR A 358 36.64 -33.16 -36.99
CA THR A 358 37.97 -32.47 -37.11
C THR A 358 38.05 -31.17 -37.95
N SER A 359 38.66 -30.14 -37.31
CA SER A 359 39.53 -29.04 -37.80
C SER A 359 39.00 -27.72 -38.38
N SER A 360 39.53 -26.62 -37.81
CA SER A 360 39.62 -25.23 -38.33
C SER A 360 40.61 -25.09 -39.49
N PRO A 361 40.61 -23.95 -40.23
CA PRO A 361 41.74 -23.00 -40.07
C PRO A 361 41.47 -21.49 -40.32
N ARG A 362 42.35 -20.67 -39.70
CA ARG A 362 43.03 -19.39 -40.05
C ARG A 362 42.40 -18.22 -40.86
N THR A 363 42.88 -17.04 -40.45
CA THR A 363 42.78 -15.65 -40.93
C THR A 363 43.50 -15.33 -42.26
N PRO A 364 43.31 -14.09 -42.80
CA PRO A 364 44.44 -13.19 -43.03
C PRO A 364 44.24 -11.74 -42.54
N LYS A 365 45.21 -10.87 -42.86
CA LYS A 365 45.79 -9.73 -42.12
C LYS A 365 45.83 -8.44 -42.98
N SER A 366 46.15 -7.30 -42.32
CA SER A 366 46.65 -5.99 -42.81
C SER A 366 45.61 -4.93 -43.24
N GLY A 367 45.79 -3.63 -42.95
CA GLY A 367 47.01 -2.90 -42.59
C GLY A 367 46.79 -1.56 -41.86
N ALA A 368 47.93 -0.99 -41.46
CA ALA A 368 48.13 0.13 -40.54
C ALA A 368 48.12 1.52 -41.19
N GLY A 369 47.97 2.56 -40.35
CA GLY A 369 48.27 3.96 -40.66
C GLY A 369 48.46 4.79 -39.38
N THR A 370 49.70 5.15 -39.11
CA THR A 370 50.24 5.84 -37.92
C THR A 370 50.16 7.36 -38.04
N GLY A 371 50.07 8.09 -36.91
CA GLY A 371 50.33 9.53 -36.86
C GLY A 371 50.35 10.09 -35.43
N THR A 372 51.55 10.32 -34.91
CA THR A 372 51.92 10.84 -33.57
C THR A 372 52.28 12.35 -33.62
N GLY A 373 52.16 13.06 -32.49
CA GLY A 373 52.79 14.38 -32.21
C GLY A 373 51.97 15.23 -31.20
N THR A 374 52.18 15.16 -29.87
CA THR A 374 53.16 15.86 -29.00
C THR A 374 52.87 17.37 -28.78
N GLY A 375 52.67 17.77 -27.50
CA GLY A 375 52.16 19.08 -26.98
C GLY A 375 53.11 20.31 -27.07
N PRO A 376 53.22 21.25 -26.08
CA PRO A 376 52.55 21.42 -24.78
C PRO A 376 52.13 22.89 -24.40
N GLY A 377 51.47 23.07 -23.25
CA GLY A 377 51.70 24.13 -22.24
C GLY A 377 51.19 25.58 -22.46
N SER A 378 50.36 26.07 -21.52
CA SER A 378 50.60 27.33 -20.76
C SER A 378 49.44 27.65 -19.80
N GLU A 379 49.76 27.73 -18.52
CA GLU A 379 48.99 28.37 -17.44
C GLU A 379 49.30 29.88 -17.40
N LYS A 380 48.31 30.74 -17.13
CA LYS A 380 48.45 31.89 -16.20
C LYS A 380 47.10 32.55 -15.81
N GLU A 381 47.09 33.03 -14.58
CA GLU A 381 45.99 33.46 -13.70
C GLU A 381 45.35 34.86 -13.91
N ALA A 382 44.18 35.00 -13.24
CA ALA A 382 43.69 36.06 -12.32
C ALA A 382 43.05 37.40 -12.77
N GLN A 383 41.79 37.51 -12.29
CA GLN A 383 41.08 38.64 -11.63
C GLN A 383 40.71 39.94 -12.37
N GLY A 384 39.46 40.40 -12.14
CA GLY A 384 39.11 41.83 -12.17
C GLY A 384 37.68 42.19 -12.61
N ASP A 385 36.76 42.23 -11.64
CA ASP A 385 35.71 43.24 -11.37
C ASP A 385 34.71 43.84 -12.41
N SER A 386 33.45 43.87 -11.93
CA SER A 386 32.44 44.96 -11.96
C SER A 386 31.63 45.35 -13.22
N SER A 387 30.35 44.92 -13.19
CA SER A 387 29.07 45.68 -13.22
C SER A 387 28.70 46.75 -14.28
N SER A 388 27.45 46.60 -14.75
CA SER A 388 26.41 47.60 -15.18
C SER A 388 26.32 48.09 -16.64
N SER A 389 25.21 47.76 -17.35
CA SER A 389 24.05 48.65 -17.63
C SER A 389 23.27 48.31 -18.93
N ALA A 390 21.94 48.21 -18.77
CA ALA A 390 20.80 48.57 -19.65
C ALA A 390 20.64 48.10 -21.13
N GLU A 391 19.48 47.44 -21.34
CA GLU A 391 18.50 47.51 -22.46
C GLU A 391 18.94 47.41 -23.93
N GLN A 392 18.53 46.31 -24.60
CA GLN A 392 17.73 46.39 -25.85
C GLN A 392 17.11 45.03 -26.22
N GLY A 393 15.85 45.09 -26.67
CA GLY A 393 15.02 43.94 -27.00
C GLY A 393 15.48 43.14 -28.22
N GLY A 394 15.37 41.82 -28.10
CA GLY A 394 15.43 40.89 -29.21
C GLY A 394 14.38 39.80 -28.98
N VAL A 395 13.43 39.67 -29.90
CA VAL A 395 12.56 38.51 -30.01
C VAL A 395 13.46 37.34 -30.42
N ALA A 396 13.84 36.51 -29.45
CA ALA A 396 14.63 35.31 -29.70
C ALA A 396 13.70 34.13 -30.01
N THR A 397 13.77 33.65 -31.25
CA THR A 397 13.36 32.28 -31.59
C THR A 397 14.23 31.30 -30.79
N PRO A 398 13.67 30.29 -30.08
CA PRO A 398 14.49 29.40 -29.27
C PRO A 398 15.42 28.55 -30.15
N ASP A 399 16.71 28.64 -29.83
CA ASP A 399 17.82 27.82 -30.34
C ASP A 399 17.66 26.37 -29.82
N PRO A 400 17.86 25.29 -30.61
CA PRO A 400 17.53 23.93 -30.20
C PRO A 400 18.60 23.28 -29.30
N SER A 401 19.37 24.05 -28.53
CA SER A 401 20.50 23.53 -27.74
C SER A 401 20.58 24.03 -26.30
N GLU A 402 19.53 24.62 -25.74
CA GLU A 402 19.40 24.67 -24.28
C GLU A 402 18.78 23.35 -23.77
N PRO A 403 19.41 22.67 -22.80
CA PRO A 403 18.83 21.45 -22.24
C PRO A 403 17.46 21.80 -21.62
N ALA A 404 16.43 21.06 -22.01
CA ALA A 404 15.09 21.25 -21.49
C ALA A 404 15.13 21.09 -19.97
N VAL A 405 14.62 22.10 -19.27
CA VAL A 405 14.67 22.18 -17.80
C VAL A 405 13.63 21.31 -17.09
N CYS A 406 12.80 20.65 -17.88
CA CYS A 406 11.79 19.72 -17.44
C CYS A 406 11.38 18.78 -18.56
N HIS A 407 10.92 17.59 -18.17
CA HIS A 407 10.34 16.61 -19.06
C HIS A 407 8.88 16.35 -18.66
N ALA A 408 7.94 16.71 -19.53
CA ALA A 408 6.52 16.48 -19.34
C ALA A 408 6.07 15.19 -20.06
N ARG A 409 5.16 14.45 -19.45
CA ARG A 409 4.52 13.28 -20.04
C ARG A 409 3.02 13.44 -19.90
N TYR A 410 2.33 13.36 -21.03
CA TYR A 410 0.87 13.30 -21.06
C TYR A 410 0.45 11.84 -21.20
N GLU A 411 -0.52 11.40 -20.41
CA GLU A 411 -1.05 10.05 -20.50
C GLU A 411 -2.58 10.10 -20.46
N LEU A 412 -3.21 9.68 -21.56
CA LEU A 412 -4.65 9.50 -21.65
C LEU A 412 -5.02 8.18 -20.94
N SER A 413 -5.69 8.27 -19.79
CA SER A 413 -6.02 7.11 -18.97
C SER A 413 -7.34 6.43 -19.38
N ASN A 414 -8.34 7.23 -19.74
CA ASN A 414 -9.65 6.74 -20.21
C ASN A 414 -10.34 7.78 -21.07
N GLU A 415 -11.19 7.36 -22.01
CA GLU A 415 -11.96 8.25 -22.90
C GLU A 415 -13.37 7.68 -23.13
N TRP A 416 -14.36 8.58 -23.19
CA TRP A 416 -15.77 8.30 -23.45
C TRP A 416 -16.36 9.39 -24.36
N PRO A 417 -17.60 9.24 -24.88
CA PRO A 417 -18.10 10.05 -26.01
C PRO A 417 -18.01 11.57 -25.86
N ASP A 418 -18.07 12.10 -24.63
CA ASP A 418 -18.05 13.55 -24.36
C ASP A 418 -16.99 13.95 -23.33
N GLY A 419 -16.05 13.06 -23.02
CA GLY A 419 -15.03 13.34 -22.01
C GLY A 419 -13.89 12.33 -21.93
N PHE A 420 -12.87 12.71 -21.18
CA PHE A 420 -11.70 11.90 -20.97
C PHE A 420 -11.06 12.17 -19.62
N GLN A 421 -10.23 11.22 -19.20
CA GLN A 421 -9.35 11.31 -18.05
C GLN A 421 -7.91 11.24 -18.52
N ALA A 422 -7.07 12.18 -18.09
CA ALA A 422 -5.65 12.17 -18.39
C ALA A 422 -4.80 12.59 -17.20
N THR A 423 -3.52 12.22 -17.24
CA THR A 423 -2.51 12.61 -16.26
C THR A 423 -1.35 13.31 -16.96
N VAL A 424 -0.90 14.44 -16.40
CA VAL A 424 0.31 15.15 -16.81
C VAL A 424 1.34 14.97 -15.72
N THR A 425 2.44 14.29 -16.03
CA THR A 425 3.58 14.12 -15.13
C THR A 425 4.74 14.99 -15.61
N VAL A 426 5.32 15.81 -14.74
CA VAL A 426 6.47 16.65 -15.06
C VAL A 426 7.64 16.27 -14.15
N ARG A 427 8.76 15.88 -14.74
CA ARG A 427 10.04 15.76 -14.06
C ARG A 427 10.79 17.08 -14.15
N SER A 428 11.25 17.59 -13.01
CA SER A 428 12.04 18.82 -12.91
C SER A 428 13.50 18.49 -12.63
N ASP A 429 14.43 19.13 -13.32
CA ASP A 429 15.86 18.98 -13.03
C ASP A 429 16.31 19.82 -11.83
N TYR A 430 15.48 20.74 -11.36
CA TYR A 430 15.74 21.63 -10.23
C TYR A 430 14.78 21.38 -9.08
N ALA A 431 15.24 21.73 -7.87
CA ALA A 431 14.35 21.78 -6.70
C ALA A 431 13.36 22.93 -6.88
N LEU A 432 12.10 22.67 -6.52
CA LEU A 432 11.00 23.60 -6.61
C LEU A 432 10.38 23.75 -5.22
N ASP A 433 10.12 24.99 -4.79
CA ASP A 433 9.34 25.27 -3.58
C ASP A 433 7.84 25.46 -3.91
N THR A 434 7.55 25.67 -5.20
CA THR A 434 6.23 25.66 -5.81
C THR A 434 6.35 25.40 -7.30
N TRP A 435 5.25 24.99 -7.94
CA TRP A 435 5.23 24.73 -9.36
C TRP A 435 3.92 25.15 -10.02
N ARG A 436 4.05 25.48 -11.30
CA ARG A 436 2.97 25.78 -12.22
C ARG A 436 3.27 25.11 -13.55
N VAL A 437 2.43 24.17 -13.95
CA VAL A 437 2.55 23.50 -15.25
C VAL A 437 1.55 24.09 -16.21
N GLY A 438 1.98 24.50 -17.39
CA GLY A 438 1.09 24.97 -18.45
C GLY A 438 1.12 24.03 -19.66
N TRP A 439 0.00 23.82 -20.33
CA TRP A 439 -0.09 23.15 -21.63
C TRP A 439 -1.23 23.73 -22.47
N THR A 440 -1.24 23.40 -23.76
CA THR A 440 -2.22 23.91 -24.73
C THR A 440 -2.98 22.75 -25.36
N PHE A 441 -4.31 22.76 -25.22
CA PHE A 441 -5.22 21.88 -25.95
C PHE A 441 -5.41 22.35 -27.40
N ARG A 442 -5.65 21.41 -28.32
CA ARG A 442 -5.71 21.72 -29.75
C ARG A 442 -7.14 21.84 -30.26
N ASP A 443 -8.06 21.06 -29.68
CA ASP A 443 -9.37 20.78 -30.26
C ASP A 443 -10.51 21.29 -29.36
N GLY A 444 -10.25 22.37 -28.62
CA GLY A 444 -11.25 23.01 -27.77
C GLY A 444 -11.59 22.21 -26.50
N GLN A 445 -10.75 21.25 -26.11
CA GLN A 445 -10.95 20.47 -24.89
C GLN A 445 -11.04 21.37 -23.64
N LYS A 446 -11.91 21.02 -22.69
CA LYS A 446 -12.16 21.80 -21.47
C LYS A 446 -11.99 20.95 -20.23
N VAL A 447 -11.06 21.33 -19.35
CA VAL A 447 -10.88 20.72 -18.04
C VAL A 447 -12.11 21.01 -17.18
N THR A 448 -12.72 19.96 -16.63
CA THR A 448 -13.89 20.05 -15.76
C THR A 448 -13.53 19.80 -14.30
N GLN A 449 -12.48 19.02 -14.04
CA GLN A 449 -12.00 18.71 -12.69
C GLN A 449 -10.51 18.39 -12.74
N MET A 450 -9.75 18.78 -11.72
CA MET A 450 -8.34 18.40 -11.55
C MET A 450 -8.10 17.89 -10.12
N TRP A 451 -7.22 16.93 -9.96
CA TRP A 451 -6.67 16.47 -8.69
C TRP A 451 -5.14 16.57 -8.71
N ASP A 452 -4.54 16.55 -7.52
CA ASP A 452 -3.12 16.82 -7.30
C ASP A 452 -2.67 18.23 -7.76
N GLY A 453 -3.61 19.13 -7.99
CA GLY A 453 -3.36 20.53 -8.35
C GLY A 453 -4.66 21.33 -8.52
N GLY A 454 -4.53 22.66 -8.52
CA GLY A 454 -5.58 23.56 -9.00
C GLY A 454 -5.40 23.84 -10.50
N PHE A 455 -6.46 24.27 -11.20
CA PHE A 455 -6.36 24.66 -12.60
C PHE A 455 -7.06 25.98 -12.89
N ASP A 456 -6.48 26.72 -13.83
CA ASP A 456 -7.11 27.83 -14.53
C ASP A 456 -6.98 27.56 -16.04
N GLN A 457 -8.06 27.76 -16.80
CA GLN A 457 -8.05 27.53 -18.23
C GLN A 457 -8.59 28.74 -18.98
N ASP A 458 -7.71 29.41 -19.73
CA ASP A 458 -8.05 30.49 -20.63
C ASP A 458 -7.96 30.02 -22.09
N GLY A 459 -9.09 30.03 -22.79
CA GLY A 459 -9.19 29.48 -24.14
C GLY A 459 -8.75 28.01 -24.19
N SER A 460 -7.68 27.75 -24.94
CA SER A 460 -7.04 26.44 -25.07
C SER A 460 -5.91 26.18 -24.07
N ARG A 461 -5.44 27.21 -23.36
CA ARG A 461 -4.30 27.09 -22.46
C ARG A 461 -4.75 26.74 -21.05
N VAL A 462 -4.25 25.62 -20.54
CA VAL A 462 -4.47 25.18 -19.16
C VAL A 462 -3.22 25.50 -18.35
N THR A 463 -3.44 26.01 -17.14
CA THR A 463 -2.41 26.26 -16.15
C THR A 463 -2.77 25.49 -14.88
N ALA A 464 -2.05 24.40 -14.61
CA ALA A 464 -2.11 23.68 -13.35
C ALA A 464 -1.15 24.29 -12.33
N SER A 465 -1.59 24.46 -11.09
CA SER A 465 -0.78 24.97 -9.97
C SER A 465 -0.71 23.96 -8.83
N ALA A 466 0.40 23.98 -8.11
CA ALA A 466 0.63 23.09 -6.98
C ALA A 466 -0.47 23.17 -5.91
N ALA A 467 -0.80 22.00 -5.36
CA ALA A 467 -1.48 21.90 -4.08
C ALA A 467 -0.48 22.11 -2.93
N ASP A 468 -0.97 22.48 -1.75
CA ASP A 468 -0.09 22.81 -0.62
C ASP A 468 0.84 21.67 -0.19
N TYR A 469 0.41 20.42 -0.35
CA TYR A 469 1.18 19.24 0.06
C TYR A 469 2.21 18.78 -0.98
N ASN A 470 2.10 19.22 -2.24
CA ASN A 470 2.98 18.77 -3.33
C ASN A 470 3.75 19.91 -4.02
N LYS A 471 3.68 21.13 -3.48
CA LYS A 471 4.41 22.29 -4.00
C LYS A 471 5.92 22.14 -3.96
N SER A 472 6.46 21.41 -2.99
CA SER A 472 7.90 21.14 -2.88
C SER A 472 8.30 19.88 -3.67
N VAL A 473 9.23 20.02 -4.61
CA VAL A 473 9.79 18.91 -5.40
C VAL A 473 11.30 19.00 -5.33
N ALA A 474 11.98 17.92 -4.95
CA ALA A 474 13.44 17.89 -4.95
C ALA A 474 14.01 17.94 -6.38
N ALA A 475 15.27 18.33 -6.55
CA ALA A 475 15.94 18.29 -7.85
C ALA A 475 15.94 16.87 -8.43
N GLY A 476 15.56 16.74 -9.70
CA GLY A 476 15.35 15.44 -10.37
C GLY A 476 14.04 14.74 -10.00
N GLY A 477 13.23 15.34 -9.12
CA GLY A 477 11.92 14.85 -8.70
C GLY A 477 10.85 15.02 -9.76
N SER A 478 9.69 14.38 -9.54
CA SER A 478 8.54 14.47 -10.44
C SER A 478 7.29 14.89 -9.68
N LEU A 479 6.43 15.63 -10.37
CA LEU A 479 5.09 16.01 -9.95
C LEU A 479 4.09 15.51 -10.98
N ALA A 480 2.86 15.24 -10.56
CA ALA A 480 1.81 14.82 -11.46
C ALA A 480 0.50 15.51 -11.10
N VAL A 481 -0.29 15.83 -12.13
CA VAL A 481 -1.67 16.28 -12.01
C VAL A 481 -2.53 15.40 -12.88
N GLY A 482 -3.65 14.92 -12.34
CA GLY A 482 -4.66 14.24 -13.13
C GLY A 482 -5.90 15.08 -13.26
N PHE A 483 -6.63 14.92 -14.36
CA PHE A 483 -7.83 15.72 -14.62
C PHE A 483 -8.87 14.97 -15.45
N LEU A 484 -10.12 15.43 -15.31
CA LEU A 484 -11.20 15.14 -16.24
C LEU A 484 -11.38 16.33 -17.18
N ALA A 485 -11.65 16.06 -18.44
CA ALA A 485 -11.95 17.07 -19.43
C ALA A 485 -13.04 16.61 -20.39
N SER A 486 -13.72 17.57 -21.02
CA SER A 486 -14.67 17.34 -22.10
C SER A 486 -14.02 17.61 -23.46
N TRP A 487 -14.49 16.88 -24.48
CA TRP A 487 -14.14 17.05 -25.89
C TRP A 487 -15.42 16.88 -26.72
N ARG A 488 -15.38 17.17 -28.03
CA ARG A 488 -16.57 17.04 -28.91
C ARG A 488 -16.26 16.32 -30.22
N ASP A 489 -15.31 16.85 -30.98
CA ASP A 489 -15.04 16.38 -32.34
C ASP A 489 -13.76 15.55 -32.41
N GLU A 490 -12.66 16.10 -31.88
CA GLU A 490 -11.35 15.46 -31.84
C GLU A 490 -10.70 15.68 -30.47
N ASN A 491 -9.87 14.73 -30.04
CA ASN A 491 -9.15 14.77 -28.76
C ASN A 491 -7.64 14.59 -28.97
N SER A 492 -7.02 15.50 -29.72
CA SER A 492 -5.57 15.46 -29.94
C SER A 492 -4.79 15.71 -28.66
N THR A 493 -3.60 15.11 -28.58
CA THR A 493 -2.70 15.31 -27.45
C THR A 493 -2.27 16.78 -27.33
N PRO A 494 -2.17 17.31 -26.10
CA PRO A 494 -1.78 18.69 -25.86
C PRO A 494 -0.31 18.95 -26.20
N VAL A 495 0.02 20.22 -26.42
CA VAL A 495 1.35 20.70 -26.79
C VAL A 495 1.80 21.85 -25.87
N ASP A 496 3.01 22.38 -26.08
CA ASP A 496 3.56 23.56 -25.40
C ASP A 496 3.59 23.45 -23.87
N PHE A 497 4.06 22.29 -23.39
CA PHE A 497 4.27 22.07 -21.96
C PHE A 497 5.30 23.04 -21.39
N THR A 498 4.97 23.63 -20.25
CA THR A 498 5.85 24.57 -19.52
C THR A 498 5.83 24.27 -18.03
N LEU A 499 6.96 24.51 -17.36
CA LEU A 499 7.09 24.47 -15.91
C LEU A 499 7.61 25.83 -15.42
N ASN A 500 6.84 26.50 -14.56
CA ASN A 500 7.14 27.85 -14.05
C ASN A 500 7.49 28.85 -15.16
N GLY A 501 6.83 28.72 -16.33
CA GLY A 501 7.05 29.58 -17.50
C GLY A 501 8.20 29.16 -18.43
N ARG A 502 8.94 28.09 -18.13
CA ARG A 502 10.01 27.56 -18.99
C ARG A 502 9.52 26.34 -19.76
N SER A 503 9.91 26.21 -21.02
CA SER A 503 9.47 25.10 -21.89
C SER A 503 10.01 23.75 -21.41
N CYS A 504 9.14 22.73 -21.45
CA CYS A 504 9.50 21.34 -21.21
C CYS A 504 9.59 20.60 -22.55
N THR A 505 10.50 19.62 -22.64
CA THR A 505 10.34 18.54 -23.62
C THR A 505 9.14 17.70 -23.21
N HIS A 506 8.35 17.23 -24.16
CA HIS A 506 7.21 16.37 -23.85
C HIS A 506 7.18 15.10 -24.70
N SER A 507 6.64 14.04 -24.10
CA SER A 507 6.22 12.83 -24.80
C SER A 507 4.74 12.60 -24.53
N SER A 508 3.97 12.35 -25.60
CA SER A 508 2.58 11.90 -25.51
C SER A 508 2.46 10.40 -25.45
#